data_AF-M7TRC8-F1
#
_entry.id   AF-M7TRC8-F1
#
_cell.length_a   1.000
_cell.length_b   1.000
_cell.length_c   1.000
_cell.angle_alpha   90.00
_cell.angle_beta   90.00
_cell.angle_gamma   90.00
#
_symmetry.space_group_name_H-M   'P 1'
#
loop_
_entity.id
_entity.type
_entity.pdbx_description
1 polymer ?
#
loop_
_entity_poly.entity_id
_entity_poly.type
_entity_poly.pdbx_seq_one_letter_code
_entity_poly.pdbx_strand_id
1 'polypeptide(L)'
;MVVDFILSSTFEEVDLDENPCIVPSCGHILTLESMDGHMSMSDFYTMNGEGSIVDLKNSAEPFSASGMKSCPTCRGPLRNLNRYSRIVRRALIDEATKKFIVWANMEFIPLVTRMHAIEAELRETIGGSGKAAETASPLNPCSEPLQLKGTLDQQISLIGTHVQKESRYIKIIGLRREIKKFLQQVNEKEQPFGRIYDLVQDARRHRGVNINLQSKVDVLQVRSRILTTVLLIRCDYTILLTFLNDQKGRIGAFTPSTQVDFSINRKECEQLIEESDTRYQPGNYVEGLLYWARFFALERSFVEPGSELTQLFRRAIECLQLAHEICDEYPGQTAGMKNEVEGVEKMLRDSTFYMPVSNEEKAAVYAAMAHDFRGTGHWYYCENGHPFTIGECGMPMETSQCPQCGSPVGGRNHQAISSVRPATDLELQFGGVRI
;
A
#
# COMPACT_ATOMS: atom_id res chain seq x y z
N MET A 1 40.44 -28.88 -14.13
CA MET A 1 39.36 -28.04 -13.55
C MET A 1 38.23 -28.97 -13.17
N VAL A 2 37.78 -28.97 -11.92
CA VAL A 2 36.59 -29.75 -11.51
C VAL A 2 35.37 -29.10 -12.13
N VAL A 3 34.58 -29.87 -12.88
CA VAL A 3 33.38 -29.38 -13.58
C VAL A 3 32.11 -30.09 -13.11
N ASP A 4 32.25 -31.27 -12.50
CA ASP A 4 31.18 -32.00 -11.86
C ASP A 4 31.34 -31.92 -10.34
N PHE A 5 30.35 -31.41 -9.63
CA PHE A 5 30.36 -31.32 -8.17
C PHE A 5 29.66 -32.49 -7.48
N ILE A 6 28.99 -33.37 -8.23
CA ILE A 6 28.36 -34.58 -7.71
C ILE A 6 29.42 -35.68 -7.64
N LEU A 7 30.10 -35.93 -8.75
CA LEU A 7 31.14 -36.97 -8.86
C LEU A 7 32.55 -36.43 -8.62
N SER A 8 32.71 -35.11 -8.44
CA SER A 8 34.01 -34.44 -8.27
C SER A 8 34.98 -34.66 -9.44
N SER A 9 34.46 -34.91 -10.64
CA SER A 9 35.25 -35.18 -11.84
C SER A 9 35.70 -33.90 -12.55
N THR A 10 36.84 -34.01 -13.22
CA THR A 10 37.43 -32.95 -14.03
C THR A 10 36.88 -32.96 -15.46
N PHE A 11 37.07 -31.87 -16.20
CA PHE A 11 36.60 -31.77 -17.58
C PHE A 11 37.13 -32.89 -18.50
N GLU A 12 38.33 -33.39 -18.26
CA GLU A 12 38.93 -34.48 -19.05
C GLU A 12 38.29 -35.85 -18.77
N GLU A 13 37.64 -36.00 -17.61
CA GLU A 13 37.04 -37.24 -17.15
C GLU A 13 35.55 -37.34 -17.48
N VAL A 14 34.94 -36.25 -17.97
CA VAL A 14 33.51 -36.20 -18.30
C VAL A 14 33.28 -36.55 -19.77
N ASP A 15 32.46 -37.56 -20.00
CA ASP A 15 31.90 -37.82 -21.34
C ASP A 15 30.81 -36.79 -21.66
N LEU A 16 31.05 -35.97 -22.70
CA LEU A 16 30.15 -34.89 -23.10
C LEU A 16 28.89 -35.41 -23.82
N ASP A 17 28.92 -36.62 -24.36
CA ASP A 17 27.76 -37.24 -24.99
C ASP A 17 26.78 -37.78 -23.93
N GLU A 18 27.29 -38.19 -22.77
CA GLU A 18 26.47 -38.68 -21.65
C GLU A 18 26.07 -37.55 -20.67
N ASN A 19 26.99 -36.67 -20.29
CA ASN A 19 26.74 -35.55 -19.37
C ASN A 19 27.27 -34.22 -19.93
N PRO A 20 26.49 -33.54 -20.79
CA PRO A 20 26.95 -32.32 -21.45
C PRO A 20 27.26 -31.22 -20.45
N CYS A 21 28.16 -30.31 -20.82
CA CYS A 21 28.52 -29.17 -20.00
C CYS A 21 27.76 -27.89 -20.40
N ILE A 22 27.53 -27.01 -19.42
CA ILE A 22 27.02 -25.66 -19.61
C ILE A 22 28.05 -24.64 -19.16
N VAL A 23 28.21 -23.57 -19.95
CA VAL A 23 29.20 -22.51 -19.71
C VAL A 23 28.47 -21.19 -19.49
N PRO A 24 28.36 -20.70 -18.24
CA PRO A 24 27.81 -19.39 -17.94
C PRO A 24 28.72 -18.28 -18.48
N SER A 25 28.22 -17.04 -18.51
CA SER A 25 28.98 -15.87 -18.98
C SER A 25 30.25 -15.57 -18.17
N CYS A 26 30.41 -16.17 -16.99
CA CYS A 26 31.65 -16.08 -16.20
C CYS A 26 32.75 -17.05 -16.66
N GLY A 27 32.48 -17.92 -17.63
CA GLY A 27 33.45 -18.84 -18.24
C GLY A 27 33.71 -20.14 -17.48
N HIS A 28 33.14 -20.34 -16.29
CA HIS A 28 33.32 -21.57 -15.50
C HIS A 28 32.48 -22.72 -16.06
N ILE A 29 33.14 -23.79 -16.50
CA ILE A 29 32.50 -24.97 -17.08
C ILE A 29 31.90 -25.81 -15.96
N LEU A 30 30.65 -26.23 -16.14
CA LEU A 30 29.89 -27.04 -15.18
C LEU A 30 29.14 -28.14 -15.92
N THR A 31 29.08 -29.36 -15.38
CA THR A 31 28.18 -30.38 -15.93
C THR A 31 26.73 -29.96 -15.80
N LEU A 32 25.90 -30.36 -16.75
CA LEU A 32 24.48 -29.99 -16.78
C LEU A 32 23.75 -30.55 -15.55
N GLU A 33 24.10 -31.75 -15.11
CA GLU A 33 23.55 -32.35 -13.89
C GLU A 33 23.89 -31.54 -12.62
N SER A 34 25.17 -31.17 -12.45
CA SER A 34 25.60 -30.33 -11.34
C SER A 34 24.90 -28.97 -11.34
N MET A 35 24.76 -28.37 -12.52
CA MET A 35 24.11 -27.08 -12.65
C MET A 35 22.59 -27.15 -12.44
N ASP A 36 21.93 -28.20 -12.93
CA ASP A 36 20.49 -28.43 -12.72
C ASP A 36 20.17 -28.64 -11.23
N GLY A 37 21.03 -29.37 -10.52
CA GLY A 37 20.95 -29.51 -9.06
C GLY A 37 21.13 -28.18 -8.33
N HIS A 38 22.16 -27.41 -8.69
CA HIS A 38 22.42 -26.08 -8.09
C HIS A 38 21.29 -25.08 -8.33
N MET A 39 20.70 -25.13 -9.53
CA MET A 39 19.55 -24.30 -9.91
C MET A 39 18.21 -24.82 -9.38
N SER A 40 18.20 -25.98 -8.71
CA SER A 40 17.00 -26.60 -8.14
C SER A 40 15.91 -26.85 -9.19
N MET A 41 16.30 -27.36 -10.37
CA MET A 41 15.39 -27.58 -11.50
C MET A 41 14.18 -28.45 -11.15
N SER A 42 14.37 -29.44 -10.27
CA SER A 42 13.32 -30.34 -9.80
C SER A 42 12.18 -29.64 -9.06
N ASP A 43 12.37 -28.44 -8.52
CA ASP A 43 11.33 -27.69 -7.83
C ASP A 43 10.32 -27.05 -8.82
N PHE A 44 10.77 -26.79 -10.05
CA PHE A 44 10.01 -26.04 -11.06
C PHE A 44 9.49 -26.90 -12.22
N TYR A 45 10.08 -28.09 -12.41
CA TYR A 45 9.83 -28.98 -13.53
C TYR A 45 9.58 -30.41 -13.05
N THR A 46 8.76 -31.15 -13.78
CA THR A 46 8.70 -32.61 -13.67
C THR A 46 9.68 -33.21 -14.66
N MET A 47 10.54 -34.10 -14.17
CA MET A 47 11.51 -34.82 -14.98
C MET A 47 11.02 -36.25 -15.22
N ASN A 48 11.29 -36.82 -16.40
CA ASN A 48 11.12 -38.26 -16.63
C ASN A 48 12.29 -39.06 -16.00
N GLY A 49 12.23 -40.39 -16.09
CA GLY A 49 13.30 -41.28 -15.62
C GLY A 49 14.63 -41.14 -16.38
N GLU A 50 14.66 -40.39 -17.48
CA GLU A 50 15.85 -40.08 -18.29
C GLU A 50 16.39 -38.66 -18.03
N GLY A 51 15.86 -37.94 -17.02
CA GLY A 51 16.32 -36.59 -16.66
C GLY A 51 15.83 -35.46 -17.57
N SER A 52 14.94 -35.75 -18.53
CA SER A 52 14.35 -34.75 -19.43
C SER A 52 13.10 -34.10 -18.83
N ILE A 53 12.92 -32.80 -19.10
CA ILE A 53 11.78 -32.00 -18.65
C ILE A 53 10.52 -32.41 -19.41
N VAL A 54 9.49 -32.85 -18.70
CA VAL A 54 8.21 -33.30 -19.28
C VAL A 54 7.11 -32.25 -19.11
N ASP A 55 7.03 -31.64 -17.92
CA ASP A 55 5.99 -30.66 -17.61
C ASP A 55 6.47 -29.62 -16.59
N LEU A 56 5.69 -28.55 -16.44
CA LEU A 56 5.90 -27.50 -15.47
C LEU A 56 5.20 -27.85 -14.16
N LYS A 57 5.91 -27.74 -13.04
CA LYS A 57 5.23 -27.63 -11.75
C LYS A 57 4.59 -26.25 -11.67
N ASN A 58 3.28 -26.19 -11.41
CA ASN A 58 2.52 -24.94 -11.27
C ASN A 58 2.64 -24.30 -9.87
N SER A 59 3.59 -24.77 -9.07
CA SER A 59 3.95 -24.30 -7.72
C SER A 59 4.67 -22.95 -7.69
N ALA A 60 4.52 -22.11 -8.71
CA ALA A 60 5.12 -20.77 -8.72
C ALA A 60 4.38 -19.84 -7.75
N GLU A 61 4.47 -20.13 -6.46
CA GLU A 61 4.03 -19.27 -5.38
C GLU A 61 4.87 -17.99 -5.37
N PRO A 62 4.28 -16.83 -5.03
CA PRO A 62 5.03 -15.59 -4.80
C PRO A 62 6.18 -15.82 -3.81
N PHE A 63 7.38 -15.29 -4.09
CA PHE A 63 8.52 -15.31 -3.17
C PHE A 63 9.02 -16.70 -2.73
N SER A 64 8.68 -17.75 -3.49
CA SER A 64 9.14 -19.13 -3.23
C SER A 64 10.56 -19.41 -3.71
N ALA A 65 11.14 -18.52 -4.54
CA ALA A 65 12.51 -18.67 -5.01
C ALA A 65 13.52 -18.47 -3.86
N SER A 66 14.47 -19.38 -3.73
CA SER A 66 15.55 -19.37 -2.72
C SER A 66 16.68 -18.36 -3.04
N GLY A 67 16.29 -17.14 -3.40
CA GLY A 67 17.18 -16.06 -3.81
C GLY A 67 17.79 -16.26 -5.19
N MET A 68 18.55 -15.27 -5.66
CA MET A 68 19.23 -15.35 -6.95
C MET A 68 20.46 -16.25 -6.84
N LYS A 69 20.43 -17.40 -7.52
CA LYS A 69 21.57 -18.32 -7.59
C LYS A 69 22.74 -17.68 -8.33
N SER A 70 23.95 -17.87 -7.79
CA SER A 70 25.22 -17.40 -8.36
C SER A 70 26.08 -18.57 -8.81
N CYS A 71 27.07 -18.35 -9.68
CA CYS A 71 28.03 -19.37 -10.08
C CYS A 71 28.70 -19.99 -8.84
N PRO A 72 28.74 -21.33 -8.69
CA PRO A 72 29.37 -21.98 -7.55
C PRO A 72 30.86 -21.65 -7.42
N THR A 73 31.54 -21.43 -8.55
CA THR A 73 32.99 -21.21 -8.58
C THR A 73 33.39 -19.77 -8.26
N CYS A 74 32.75 -18.77 -8.90
CA CYS A 74 33.15 -17.36 -8.75
C CYS A 74 32.09 -16.44 -8.17
N ARG A 75 30.91 -16.97 -7.84
CA ARG A 75 29.73 -16.19 -7.40
C ARG A 75 29.23 -15.15 -8.41
N GLY A 76 29.66 -15.25 -9.67
CA GLY A 76 29.16 -14.42 -10.76
C GLY A 76 27.68 -14.67 -11.09
N PRO A 77 27.00 -13.73 -11.75
CA PRO A 77 25.57 -13.82 -12.03
C PRO A 77 25.24 -14.91 -13.06
N LEU A 78 24.19 -15.70 -12.81
CA LEU A 78 23.71 -16.77 -13.71
C LEU A 78 22.50 -16.35 -14.55
N ARG A 79 22.40 -15.06 -14.89
CA ARG A 79 21.16 -14.46 -15.42
C ARG A 79 20.86 -14.79 -16.89
N ASN A 80 21.88 -15.11 -17.67
CA ASN A 80 21.80 -15.15 -19.14
C ASN A 80 21.70 -16.58 -19.69
N LEU A 81 21.30 -17.56 -18.87
CA LEU A 81 21.17 -18.95 -19.28
C LEU A 81 19.71 -19.27 -19.64
N ASN A 82 19.47 -19.59 -20.91
CA ASN A 82 18.12 -19.86 -21.43
C ASN A 82 17.43 -21.02 -20.69
N ARG A 83 18.15 -22.12 -20.41
CA ARG A 83 17.64 -23.29 -19.66
C ARG A 83 17.02 -22.90 -18.31
N TYR A 84 17.65 -21.97 -17.59
CA TYR A 84 17.23 -21.55 -16.25
C TYR A 84 16.40 -20.26 -16.25
N SER A 85 15.95 -19.79 -17.42
CA SER A 85 15.27 -18.50 -17.54
C SER A 85 14.03 -18.38 -16.65
N ARG A 86 13.25 -19.46 -16.47
CA ARG A 86 12.06 -19.43 -15.60
C ARG A 86 12.42 -19.13 -14.15
N ILE A 87 13.44 -19.83 -13.64
CA ILE A 87 13.93 -19.73 -12.26
C ILE A 87 14.52 -18.35 -12.02
N VAL A 88 15.41 -17.91 -12.92
CA VAL A 88 16.07 -16.60 -12.85
C VAL A 88 15.07 -15.46 -12.98
N ARG A 89 14.15 -15.52 -13.95
CA ARG A 89 13.15 -14.46 -14.16
C ARG A 89 12.16 -14.38 -13.01
N ARG A 90 11.77 -15.53 -12.43
CA ARG A 90 10.94 -15.55 -11.21
C ARG A 90 11.66 -14.87 -10.05
N ALA A 91 12.91 -15.26 -9.78
CA ALA A 91 13.72 -14.63 -8.74
C ALA A 91 13.89 -13.11 -8.97
N LEU A 92 14.09 -12.67 -10.22
CA LEU A 92 14.18 -11.25 -10.56
C LEU A 92 12.89 -10.48 -10.25
N ILE A 93 11.74 -11.07 -10.58
CA ILE A 93 10.43 -10.47 -10.30
C ILE A 93 10.20 -10.38 -8.80
N ASP A 94 10.48 -11.45 -8.07
CA ASP A 94 10.29 -11.49 -6.62
C ASP A 94 11.20 -10.46 -5.92
N GLU A 95 12.47 -10.34 -6.33
CA GLU A 95 13.39 -9.31 -5.84
C GLU A 95 12.91 -7.88 -6.18
N ALA A 96 12.39 -7.66 -7.38
CA ALA A 96 11.83 -6.36 -7.76
C ALA A 96 10.59 -6.02 -6.92
N THR A 97 9.71 -6.99 -6.66
CA THR A 97 8.52 -6.83 -5.83
C THR A 97 8.89 -6.55 -4.38
N LYS A 98 9.88 -7.25 -3.80
CA LYS A 98 10.41 -6.95 -2.46
C LYS A 98 10.90 -5.51 -2.37
N LYS A 99 11.74 -5.08 -3.33
CA LYS A 99 12.25 -3.70 -3.39
C LYS A 99 11.14 -2.67 -3.50
N PHE A 100 10.12 -2.97 -4.30
CA PHE A 100 8.93 -2.12 -4.42
C PHE A 100 8.18 -2.00 -3.08
N ILE A 101 7.97 -3.11 -2.35
CA ILE A 101 7.29 -3.09 -1.04
C ILE A 101 8.06 -2.22 -0.05
N VAL A 102 9.38 -2.39 0.03
CA VAL A 102 10.25 -1.59 0.92
C VAL A 102 10.16 -0.10 0.56
N TRP A 103 10.37 0.23 -0.71
CA TRP A 103 10.28 1.60 -1.21
C TRP A 103 8.91 2.23 -0.93
N ALA A 104 7.81 1.52 -1.21
CA ALA A 104 6.47 2.05 -1.02
C ALA A 104 6.17 2.35 0.46
N ASN A 105 6.63 1.50 1.38
CA ASN A 105 6.49 1.78 2.82
C ASN A 105 7.31 3.01 3.23
N MET A 106 8.55 3.12 2.75
CA MET A 106 9.44 4.24 3.08
C MET A 106 8.90 5.59 2.58
N GLU A 107 8.30 5.63 1.38
CA GLU A 107 7.73 6.86 0.81
C GLU A 107 6.37 7.23 1.42
N PHE A 108 5.58 6.24 1.85
CA PHE A 108 4.26 6.49 2.43
C PHE A 108 4.34 7.17 3.80
N ILE A 109 5.33 6.80 4.62
CA ILE A 109 5.48 7.29 6.00
C ILE A 109 5.63 8.82 6.10
N PRO A 110 6.50 9.49 5.32
CA PRO A 110 6.58 10.95 5.28
C PRO A 110 5.26 11.63 4.91
N LEU A 111 4.48 11.05 3.99
CA LEU A 111 3.19 11.61 3.57
C LEU A 111 2.19 11.61 4.73
N VAL A 112 2.08 10.49 5.45
CA VAL A 112 1.19 10.38 6.61
C VAL A 112 1.65 11.28 7.77
N THR A 113 2.96 11.34 8.02
CA THR A 113 3.54 12.18 9.08
C THR A 113 3.23 13.66 8.83
N ARG A 114 3.40 14.11 7.58
CA ARG A 114 3.03 15.48 7.18
C ARG A 114 1.54 15.72 7.26
N MET A 115 0.71 14.74 6.91
CA MET A 115 -0.75 14.86 7.04
C MET A 115 -1.14 15.11 8.51
N HIS A 116 -0.59 14.32 9.43
CA HIS A 116 -0.83 14.49 10.87
C HIS A 116 -0.39 15.87 11.38
N ALA A 117 0.81 16.32 10.97
CA ALA A 117 1.32 17.63 11.35
C ALA A 117 0.41 18.77 10.86
N ILE A 118 -0.07 18.69 9.61
CA ILE A 118 -0.99 19.67 9.04
C ILE A 118 -2.32 19.68 9.80
N GLU A 119 -2.91 18.53 10.13
CA GLU A 119 -4.16 18.47 10.89
C GLU A 119 -3.99 19.04 12.31
N ALA A 120 -2.85 18.79 12.96
CA ALA A 120 -2.54 19.37 14.26
C ALA A 120 -2.45 20.90 14.18
N GLU A 121 -1.68 21.44 13.22
CA GLU A 121 -1.60 22.89 12.95
C GLU A 121 -3.00 23.49 12.71
N LEU A 122 -3.83 22.85 11.87
CA LEU A 122 -5.18 23.32 11.57
C LEU A 122 -6.10 23.28 12.81
N ARG A 123 -5.97 22.27 13.67
CA ARG A 123 -6.76 22.16 14.91
C ARG A 123 -6.45 23.30 15.89
N GLU A 124 -5.18 23.64 16.05
CA GLU A 124 -4.75 24.77 16.90
C GLU A 124 -5.32 26.10 16.39
N THR A 125 -5.36 26.30 15.07
CA THR A 125 -5.95 27.53 14.49
C THR A 125 -7.45 27.66 14.72
N ILE A 126 -8.19 26.53 14.77
CA ILE A 126 -9.64 26.51 15.05
C ILE A 126 -9.94 26.73 16.54
N GLY A 127 -9.10 26.19 17.44
CA GLY A 127 -9.24 26.35 18.89
C GLY A 127 -8.81 27.73 19.44
N GLY A 128 -7.98 28.47 18.68
CA GLY A 128 -7.46 29.80 19.04
C GLY A 128 -8.34 30.99 18.65
N SER A 129 -9.64 30.79 18.39
CA SER A 129 -10.61 31.75 17.84
C SER A 129 -10.89 33.01 18.69
N GLY A 130 -10.04 33.33 19.68
CA GLY A 130 -10.08 34.59 20.42
C GLY A 130 -9.20 35.72 19.86
N LYS A 131 -8.24 35.46 18.96
CA LYS A 131 -7.24 36.51 18.57
C LYS A 131 -6.85 36.61 17.09
N ALA A 132 -7.25 35.70 16.21
CA ALA A 132 -6.77 35.66 14.82
C ALA A 132 -7.72 36.28 13.77
N ALA A 133 -8.84 36.89 14.18
CA ALA A 133 -9.80 37.50 13.26
C ALA A 133 -9.28 38.79 12.57
N GLU A 134 -8.14 39.34 13.00
CA GLU A 134 -7.62 40.63 12.50
C GLU A 134 -6.69 40.53 11.26
N THR A 135 -6.40 39.32 10.76
CA THR A 135 -5.45 39.14 9.62
C THR A 135 -6.00 38.39 8.41
N ALA A 136 -7.31 38.10 8.37
CA ALA A 136 -7.92 37.51 7.19
C ALA A 136 -7.98 38.57 6.07
N SER A 137 -7.09 38.45 5.08
CA SER A 137 -7.19 39.24 3.85
C SER A 137 -8.58 39.05 3.22
N PRO A 138 -9.23 40.12 2.73
CA PRO A 138 -10.50 39.98 2.04
C PRO A 138 -10.29 39.05 0.85
N LEU A 139 -10.98 37.90 0.86
CA LEU A 139 -11.15 37.10 -0.34
C LEU A 139 -11.85 37.98 -1.37
N ASN A 140 -11.49 37.85 -2.65
CA ASN A 140 -12.19 38.55 -3.73
C ASN A 140 -13.70 38.25 -3.61
N PRO A 141 -14.57 39.27 -3.50
CA PRO A 141 -16.00 39.04 -3.41
C PRO A 141 -16.46 38.34 -4.67
N CYS A 142 -16.94 37.10 -4.52
CA CYS A 142 -17.48 36.33 -5.62
C CYS A 142 -18.94 36.76 -5.84
N SER A 143 -19.25 37.22 -7.06
CA SER A 143 -20.60 37.65 -7.44
C SER A 143 -21.57 36.48 -7.64
N GLU A 144 -21.10 35.22 -7.60
CA GLU A 144 -21.90 34.01 -7.81
C GLU A 144 -21.82 33.05 -6.61
N PRO A 145 -22.89 32.28 -6.33
CA PRO A 145 -22.87 31.25 -5.29
C PRO A 145 -21.83 30.17 -5.62
N LEU A 146 -20.93 29.91 -4.68
CA LEU A 146 -19.92 28.87 -4.80
C LEU A 146 -20.60 27.49 -4.86
N GLN A 147 -20.35 26.73 -5.92
CA GLN A 147 -20.86 25.37 -6.09
C GLN A 147 -19.74 24.33 -5.99
N LEU A 148 -19.68 23.62 -4.87
CA LEU A 148 -18.79 22.47 -4.69
C LEU A 148 -19.51 21.21 -5.18
N LYS A 149 -19.37 20.90 -6.47
CA LYS A 149 -19.95 19.73 -7.15
C LYS A 149 -18.90 19.01 -7.99
N GLY A 150 -19.20 17.77 -8.37
CA GLY A 150 -18.36 16.98 -9.27
C GLY A 150 -17.24 16.25 -8.54
N THR A 151 -16.11 16.02 -9.21
CA THR A 151 -15.00 15.22 -8.66
C THR A 151 -14.20 16.00 -7.61
N LEU A 152 -13.50 15.29 -6.73
CA LEU A 152 -12.61 15.90 -5.73
C LEU A 152 -11.55 16.81 -6.36
N ASP A 153 -11.02 16.46 -7.53
CA ASP A 153 -10.08 17.32 -8.27
C ASP A 153 -10.72 18.65 -8.70
N GLN A 154 -11.98 18.62 -9.16
CA GLN A 154 -12.71 19.83 -9.55
C GLN A 154 -12.99 20.70 -8.33
N GLN A 155 -13.48 20.10 -7.24
CA GLN A 155 -13.76 20.77 -5.98
C GLN A 155 -12.50 21.45 -5.40
N ILE A 156 -11.38 20.74 -5.36
CA ILE A 156 -10.13 21.26 -4.78
C ILE A 156 -9.44 22.27 -5.70
N SER A 157 -9.56 22.11 -7.02
CA SER A 157 -9.12 23.14 -7.97
C SER A 157 -9.88 24.45 -7.74
N LEU A 158 -11.21 24.36 -7.56
CA LEU A 158 -12.04 25.52 -7.25
C LEU A 158 -11.64 26.15 -5.91
N ILE A 159 -11.51 25.37 -4.85
CA ILE A 159 -11.03 25.89 -3.55
C ILE A 159 -9.67 26.58 -3.72
N GLY A 160 -8.76 25.94 -4.45
CA GLY A 160 -7.43 26.44 -4.75
C GLY A 160 -7.43 27.82 -5.40
N THR A 161 -8.38 28.16 -6.27
CA THR A 161 -8.48 29.51 -6.85
C THR A 161 -8.96 30.56 -5.85
N HIS A 162 -9.77 30.17 -4.87
CA HIS A 162 -10.25 31.07 -3.83
C HIS A 162 -9.18 31.35 -2.75
N VAL A 163 -8.40 30.34 -2.35
CA VAL A 163 -7.50 30.44 -1.18
C VAL A 163 -6.02 30.64 -1.53
N GLN A 164 -5.70 31.06 -2.77
CA GLN A 164 -4.33 31.10 -3.33
C GLN A 164 -3.26 31.80 -2.46
N LYS A 165 -3.66 32.73 -1.58
CA LYS A 165 -2.75 33.52 -0.75
C LYS A 165 -2.55 32.95 0.66
N GLU A 166 -3.32 31.95 1.05
CA GLU A 166 -3.29 31.41 2.41
C GLU A 166 -2.28 30.26 2.54
N SER A 167 -1.23 30.48 3.35
CA SER A 167 -0.12 29.54 3.52
C SER A 167 -0.57 28.14 3.95
N ARG A 168 -1.59 28.02 4.81
CA ARG A 168 -2.15 26.73 5.26
C ARG A 168 -2.72 25.89 4.12
N TYR A 169 -3.39 26.52 3.16
CA TYR A 169 -3.96 25.82 2.00
C TYR A 169 -2.87 25.42 1.01
N ILE A 170 -1.85 26.25 0.83
CA ILE A 170 -0.69 25.92 -0.01
C ILE A 170 0.00 24.64 0.50
N LYS A 171 0.18 24.51 1.83
CA LYS A 171 0.78 23.31 2.44
C LYS A 171 -0.03 22.04 2.14
N ILE A 172 -1.33 22.03 2.43
CA ILE A 172 -2.17 20.83 2.29
C ILE A 172 -2.47 20.48 0.81
N ILE A 173 -2.68 21.46 -0.06
CA ILE A 173 -2.83 21.22 -1.51
C ILE A 173 -1.51 20.76 -2.12
N GLY A 174 -0.37 21.23 -1.60
CA GLY A 174 0.96 20.70 -1.91
C GLY A 174 1.07 19.22 -1.57
N LEU A 175 0.75 18.85 -0.32
CA LEU A 175 0.76 17.46 0.14
C LEU A 175 -0.20 16.58 -0.68
N ARG A 176 -1.40 17.06 -1.01
CA ARG A 176 -2.35 16.35 -1.86
C ARG A 176 -1.75 15.96 -3.22
N ARG A 177 -1.03 16.88 -3.88
CA ARG A 177 -0.38 16.60 -5.17
C ARG A 177 0.68 15.51 -5.04
N GLU A 178 1.44 15.52 -3.95
CA GLU A 178 2.44 14.50 -3.66
C GLU A 178 1.79 13.14 -3.39
N ILE A 179 0.73 13.08 -2.58
CA ILE A 179 -0.06 11.86 -2.34
C ILE A 179 -0.60 11.30 -3.66
N LYS A 180 -1.18 12.15 -4.52
CA LYS A 180 -1.72 11.73 -5.82
C LYS A 180 -0.63 11.19 -6.75
N LYS A 181 0.55 11.81 -6.76
CA LYS A 181 1.70 11.30 -7.52
C LYS A 181 2.13 9.93 -6.98
N PHE A 182 2.22 9.78 -5.66
CA PHE A 182 2.56 8.51 -5.03
C PHE A 182 1.52 7.42 -5.35
N LEU A 183 0.22 7.74 -5.30
CA LEU A 183 -0.87 6.83 -5.67
C LEU A 183 -0.71 6.27 -7.08
N GLN A 184 -0.29 7.11 -8.03
CA GLN A 184 -0.01 6.67 -9.41
C GLN A 184 1.16 5.69 -9.44
N GLN A 185 2.24 5.94 -8.69
CA GLN A 185 3.42 5.08 -8.65
C GLN A 185 3.16 3.72 -7.98
N VAL A 186 2.25 3.67 -7.00
CA VAL A 186 1.89 2.41 -6.32
C VAL A 186 0.73 1.67 -6.98
N ASN A 187 0.18 2.19 -8.07
CA ASN A 187 -0.90 1.53 -8.80
C ASN A 187 -0.50 0.12 -9.23
N GLU A 188 -1.41 -0.85 -9.12
CA GLU A 188 -1.16 -2.26 -9.43
C GLU A 188 -0.54 -2.48 -10.82
N LYS A 189 -0.91 -1.67 -11.82
CA LYS A 189 -0.35 -1.73 -13.18
C LYS A 189 1.11 -1.28 -13.25
N GLU A 190 1.51 -0.36 -12.37
CA GLU A 190 2.86 0.19 -12.32
C GLU A 190 3.83 -0.69 -11.51
N GLN A 191 3.30 -1.68 -10.78
CA GLN A 191 4.10 -2.62 -10.00
C GLN A 191 4.91 -3.56 -10.89
N PRO A 192 6.06 -4.09 -10.42
CA PRO A 192 6.93 -4.95 -11.22
C PRO A 192 6.20 -6.13 -11.89
N PHE A 193 5.32 -6.80 -11.14
CA PHE A 193 4.52 -7.91 -11.69
C PHE A 193 3.46 -7.42 -12.68
N GLY A 194 2.73 -6.35 -12.36
CA GLY A 194 1.69 -5.76 -13.22
C GLY A 194 2.24 -5.34 -14.59
N ARG A 195 3.37 -4.65 -14.60
CA ARG A 195 4.05 -4.22 -15.84
C ARG A 195 4.45 -5.40 -16.72
N ILE A 196 5.01 -6.44 -16.13
CA ILE A 196 5.44 -7.63 -16.88
C ILE A 196 4.20 -8.39 -17.41
N TYR A 197 3.15 -8.48 -16.61
CA TYR A 197 1.89 -9.09 -17.03
C TYR A 197 1.31 -8.36 -18.24
N ASP A 198 1.22 -7.02 -18.20
CA ASP A 198 0.70 -6.21 -19.30
C ASP A 198 1.55 -6.38 -20.58
N LEU A 199 2.87 -6.35 -20.46
CA LEU A 199 3.79 -6.60 -21.58
C LEU A 199 3.60 -7.99 -22.21
N VAL A 200 3.40 -9.01 -21.37
CA VAL A 200 3.17 -10.39 -21.84
C VAL A 200 1.80 -10.50 -22.52
N GLN A 201 0.77 -9.85 -21.98
CA GLN A 201 -0.56 -9.86 -22.57
C GLN A 201 -0.59 -9.15 -23.92
N ASP A 202 0.06 -7.99 -24.04
CA ASP A 202 0.17 -7.28 -25.32
C ASP A 202 0.96 -8.09 -26.36
N ALA A 203 2.09 -8.69 -25.97
CA ALA A 203 2.85 -9.57 -26.86
C ALA A 203 2.03 -10.78 -27.35
N ARG A 204 1.14 -11.32 -26.51
CA ARG A 204 0.24 -12.44 -26.87
C ARG A 204 -0.88 -12.00 -27.80
N ARG A 205 -1.48 -10.84 -27.54
CA ARG A 205 -2.50 -10.23 -28.42
C ARG A 205 -1.94 -10.05 -29.84
N HIS A 206 -0.71 -9.55 -29.97
CA HIS A 206 -0.04 -9.42 -31.26
C HIS A 206 0.23 -10.76 -31.97
N ARG A 207 0.30 -11.86 -31.23
CA ARG A 207 0.53 -13.21 -31.76
C ARG A 207 -0.76 -14.02 -31.97
N GLY A 208 -1.93 -13.43 -31.72
CA GLY A 208 -3.23 -14.11 -31.86
C GLY A 208 -3.49 -15.21 -30.83
N VAL A 209 -2.72 -15.28 -29.73
CA VAL A 209 -2.87 -16.30 -28.69
C VAL A 209 -3.85 -15.77 -27.63
N ASN A 210 -5.09 -16.25 -27.66
CA ASN A 210 -6.17 -15.79 -26.79
C ASN A 210 -6.35 -16.73 -25.58
N ILE A 211 -5.36 -16.77 -24.70
CA ILE A 211 -5.45 -17.48 -23.40
C ILE A 211 -5.39 -16.42 -22.31
N ASN A 212 -6.50 -16.28 -21.58
CA ASN A 212 -6.59 -15.36 -20.47
C ASN A 212 -5.80 -15.95 -19.28
N LEU A 213 -4.58 -15.44 -19.04
CA LEU A 213 -3.87 -15.74 -17.80
C LEU A 213 -4.71 -15.19 -16.66
N GLN A 214 -5.30 -16.05 -15.83
CA GLN A 214 -5.83 -15.61 -14.54
C GLN A 214 -4.70 -14.88 -13.83
N SER A 215 -4.87 -13.56 -13.66
CA SER A 215 -3.96 -12.75 -12.88
C SER A 215 -3.99 -13.37 -11.48
N LYS A 216 -2.88 -13.99 -11.05
CA LYS A 216 -2.71 -14.33 -9.64
C LYS A 216 -2.56 -12.99 -8.91
N VAL A 217 -3.70 -12.41 -8.53
CA VAL A 217 -3.84 -11.15 -7.80
C VAL A 217 -2.99 -11.18 -6.51
N ASP A 218 -2.75 -12.38 -5.97
CA ASP A 218 -1.99 -12.62 -4.75
C ASP A 218 -0.52 -12.14 -4.79
N VAL A 219 0.07 -11.90 -5.98
CA VAL A 219 1.44 -11.36 -6.10
C VAL A 219 1.46 -9.83 -6.00
N LEU A 220 0.34 -9.16 -6.31
CA LEU A 220 0.29 -7.69 -6.36
C LEU A 220 0.19 -7.12 -4.94
N GLN A 221 1.04 -6.13 -4.67
CA GLN A 221 1.03 -5.40 -3.40
C GLN A 221 -0.13 -4.42 -3.45
N VAL A 222 -1.29 -4.79 -2.91
CA VAL A 222 -2.47 -3.89 -3.02
C VAL A 222 -2.58 -2.92 -1.84
N ARG A 223 -1.94 -3.26 -0.73
CA ARG A 223 -2.04 -2.48 0.51
C ARG A 223 -1.59 -1.03 0.34
N SER A 224 -0.43 -0.76 -0.29
CA SER A 224 0.09 0.61 -0.37
C SER A 224 -0.82 1.50 -1.22
N ARG A 225 -1.44 0.95 -2.27
CA ARG A 225 -2.44 1.66 -3.07
C ARG A 225 -3.67 2.02 -2.23
N ILE A 226 -4.25 1.06 -1.50
CA ILE A 226 -5.43 1.29 -0.64
C ILE A 226 -5.12 2.31 0.45
N LEU A 227 -4.00 2.15 1.17
CA LEU A 227 -3.57 3.10 2.20
C LEU A 227 -3.39 4.51 1.64
N THR A 228 -2.85 4.63 0.43
CA THR A 228 -2.69 5.92 -0.24
C THR A 228 -4.03 6.50 -0.69
N THR A 229 -4.98 5.67 -1.12
CA THR A 229 -6.36 6.10 -1.40
C THR A 229 -7.03 6.66 -0.15
N VAL A 230 -6.94 5.97 1.00
CA VAL A 230 -7.46 6.46 2.28
C VAL A 230 -6.80 7.79 2.67
N LEU A 231 -5.48 7.88 2.52
CA LEU A 231 -4.74 9.12 2.82
C LEU A 231 -5.15 10.29 1.90
N LEU A 232 -5.43 10.01 0.63
CA LEU A 232 -5.93 11.00 -0.31
C LEU A 232 -7.33 11.48 0.10
N ILE A 233 -8.24 10.55 0.40
CA ILE A 233 -9.60 10.88 0.88
C ILE A 233 -9.53 11.72 2.16
N ARG A 234 -8.63 11.35 3.09
CA ARG A 234 -8.37 12.10 4.32
C ARG A 234 -7.90 13.54 4.06
N CYS A 235 -6.94 13.70 3.16
CA CYS A 235 -6.44 15.00 2.74
C CYS A 235 -7.55 15.85 2.13
N ASP A 236 -8.33 15.25 1.23
CA ASP A 236 -9.40 15.90 0.49
C ASP A 236 -10.54 16.34 1.42
N TYR A 237 -10.95 15.46 2.34
CA TYR A 237 -11.90 15.78 3.40
C TYR A 237 -11.40 16.93 4.28
N THR A 238 -10.13 16.92 4.67
CA THR A 238 -9.53 17.97 5.51
C THR A 238 -9.55 19.34 4.82
N ILE A 239 -9.23 19.38 3.52
CA ILE A 239 -9.32 20.61 2.70
C ILE A 239 -10.75 21.14 2.70
N LEU A 240 -11.71 20.27 2.37
CA LEU A 240 -13.14 20.61 2.30
C LEU A 240 -13.67 21.10 3.66
N LEU A 241 -13.39 20.37 4.73
CA LEU A 241 -13.79 20.71 6.09
C LEU A 241 -13.25 22.08 6.51
N THR A 242 -11.95 22.31 6.31
CA THR A 242 -11.31 23.58 6.69
C THR A 242 -11.93 24.75 5.92
N PHE A 243 -12.09 24.60 4.61
CA PHE A 243 -12.70 25.61 3.75
C PHE A 243 -14.15 25.92 4.14
N LEU A 244 -14.96 24.90 4.36
CA LEU A 244 -16.36 25.08 4.72
C LEU A 244 -16.54 25.67 6.13
N ASN A 245 -15.65 25.36 7.07
CA ASN A 245 -15.64 26.00 8.39
C ASN A 245 -15.27 27.49 8.31
N ASP A 246 -14.27 27.85 7.48
CA ASP A 246 -13.92 29.25 7.25
C ASP A 246 -15.06 30.03 6.60
N GLN A 247 -15.79 29.42 5.66
CA GLN A 247 -16.98 30.02 5.08
C GLN A 247 -18.06 30.23 6.13
N LYS A 248 -18.38 29.22 6.96
CA LYS A 248 -19.36 29.37 8.06
C LYS A 248 -19.04 30.51 9.01
N GLY A 249 -17.77 30.67 9.40
CA GLY A 249 -17.32 31.77 10.26
C GLY A 249 -17.47 33.17 9.64
N ARG A 250 -17.59 33.25 8.31
CA ARG A 250 -17.74 34.49 7.54
C ARG A 250 -19.19 34.82 7.19
N ILE A 251 -20.17 33.95 7.49
CA ILE A 251 -21.61 34.18 7.27
C ILE A 251 -22.15 35.14 8.37
N GLY A 252 -21.56 36.32 8.43
CA GLY A 252 -22.05 37.51 9.11
C GLY A 252 -22.11 38.62 8.07
N ALA A 253 -23.29 38.75 7.43
CA ALA A 253 -23.65 39.75 6.42
C ALA A 253 -23.15 39.51 4.97
N PHE A 254 -24.07 39.09 4.10
CA PHE A 254 -24.01 39.20 2.62
C PHE A 254 -23.06 38.30 1.80
N THR A 255 -22.99 36.98 2.06
CA THR A 255 -22.40 36.03 1.10
C THR A 255 -23.45 35.09 0.49
N PRO A 256 -23.39 34.82 -0.83
CA PRO A 256 -24.30 33.87 -1.48
C PRO A 256 -24.12 32.47 -0.89
N SER A 257 -25.23 31.71 -0.79
CA SER A 257 -25.24 30.36 -0.19
C SER A 257 -24.24 29.44 -0.90
N THR A 258 -23.31 28.86 -0.15
CA THR A 258 -22.43 27.82 -0.68
C THR A 258 -23.28 26.57 -0.88
N GLN A 259 -23.40 26.11 -2.14
CA GLN A 259 -24.07 24.85 -2.45
C GLN A 259 -23.02 23.74 -2.51
N VAL A 260 -23.29 22.64 -1.79
CA VAL A 260 -22.40 21.47 -1.77
C VAL A 260 -23.14 20.23 -2.24
N ASP A 261 -22.42 19.36 -2.94
CA ASP A 261 -22.86 18.02 -3.35
C ASP A 261 -21.67 17.08 -3.23
N PHE A 262 -21.74 16.14 -2.28
CA PHE A 262 -20.68 15.15 -2.03
C PHE A 262 -21.10 13.73 -2.42
N SER A 263 -22.08 13.59 -3.33
CA SER A 263 -22.51 12.29 -3.86
C SER A 263 -21.36 11.52 -4.52
N ILE A 264 -20.54 12.19 -5.32
CA ILE A 264 -19.37 11.57 -5.98
C ILE A 264 -18.32 11.13 -4.93
N ASN A 265 -18.05 11.97 -3.92
CA ASN A 265 -17.11 11.65 -2.85
C ASN A 265 -17.54 10.42 -2.05
N ARG A 266 -18.85 10.31 -1.76
CA ARG A 266 -19.43 9.13 -1.12
C ARG A 266 -19.31 7.88 -2.00
N LYS A 267 -19.51 8.01 -3.31
CA LYS A 267 -19.32 6.92 -4.27
C LYS A 267 -17.87 6.43 -4.32
N GLU A 268 -16.88 7.33 -4.21
CA GLU A 268 -15.47 6.94 -4.07
C GLU A 268 -15.21 6.18 -2.77
N CYS A 269 -15.88 6.56 -1.67
CA CYS A 269 -15.83 5.79 -0.41
C CYS A 269 -16.46 4.39 -0.58
N GLU A 270 -17.57 4.27 -1.31
CA GLU A 270 -18.21 2.97 -1.61
C GLU A 270 -17.27 2.04 -2.40
N GLN A 271 -16.53 2.57 -3.37
CA GLN A 271 -15.51 1.81 -4.11
C GLN A 271 -14.38 1.34 -3.19
N LEU A 272 -13.93 2.19 -2.25
CA LEU A 272 -12.93 1.81 -1.26
C LEU A 272 -13.44 0.71 -0.32
N ILE A 273 -14.72 0.76 0.09
CA ILE A 273 -15.36 -0.25 0.94
C ILE A 273 -15.39 -1.60 0.24
N GLU A 274 -15.92 -1.66 -0.99
CA GLU A 274 -15.99 -2.88 -1.80
C GLU A 274 -14.59 -3.49 -2.05
N GLU A 275 -13.62 -2.64 -2.38
CA GLU A 275 -12.26 -3.07 -2.58
C GLU A 275 -11.58 -3.57 -1.29
N SER A 276 -11.85 -2.93 -0.16
CA SER A 276 -11.27 -3.36 1.13
C SER A 276 -11.87 -4.68 1.60
N ASP A 277 -13.16 -4.91 1.34
CA ASP A 277 -13.86 -6.16 1.66
C ASP A 277 -13.32 -7.34 0.86
N THR A 278 -13.29 -7.19 -0.47
CA THR A 278 -12.78 -8.23 -1.39
C THR A 278 -11.33 -8.63 -1.11
N ARG A 279 -10.57 -7.79 -0.42
CA ARG A 279 -9.15 -7.98 -0.10
C ARG A 279 -8.89 -8.22 1.39
N TYR A 280 -9.93 -8.42 2.20
CA TYR A 280 -9.85 -8.71 3.63
C TYR A 280 -9.00 -7.67 4.40
N GLN A 281 -9.29 -6.39 4.19
CA GLN A 281 -8.62 -5.26 4.86
C GLN A 281 -9.61 -4.51 5.79
N PRO A 282 -9.99 -5.09 6.94
CA PRO A 282 -11.03 -4.54 7.82
C PRO A 282 -10.73 -3.11 8.31
N GLY A 283 -9.47 -2.76 8.59
CA GLY A 283 -9.11 -1.38 8.97
C GLY A 283 -9.43 -0.35 7.87
N ASN A 284 -9.13 -0.67 6.61
CA ASN A 284 -9.43 0.22 5.48
C ASN A 284 -10.92 0.23 5.13
N TYR A 285 -11.61 -0.89 5.36
CA TYR A 285 -13.06 -0.98 5.24
C TYR A 285 -13.75 -0.01 6.20
N VAL A 286 -13.34 -0.01 7.47
CA VAL A 286 -13.86 0.93 8.48
C VAL A 286 -13.55 2.38 8.12
N GLU A 287 -12.35 2.70 7.62
CA GLU A 287 -12.03 4.06 7.13
C GLU A 287 -12.98 4.51 6.00
N GLY A 288 -13.29 3.61 5.06
CA GLY A 288 -14.27 3.89 4.01
C GLY A 288 -15.65 4.26 4.57
N LEU A 289 -16.13 3.50 5.55
CA LEU A 289 -17.40 3.78 6.25
C LEU A 289 -17.37 5.12 6.99
N LEU A 290 -16.27 5.40 7.71
CA LEU A 290 -16.09 6.65 8.45
C LEU A 290 -16.09 7.86 7.51
N TYR A 291 -15.33 7.81 6.41
CA TYR A 291 -15.29 8.91 5.45
C TYR A 291 -16.61 9.12 4.71
N TRP A 292 -17.34 8.04 4.39
CA TRP A 292 -18.68 8.14 3.84
C TRP A 292 -19.60 8.94 4.78
N ALA A 293 -19.62 8.58 6.06
CA ALA A 293 -20.41 9.27 7.08
C ALA A 293 -19.93 10.71 7.33
N ARG A 294 -18.61 10.96 7.30
CA ARG A 294 -18.02 12.30 7.42
C ARG A 294 -18.40 13.23 6.25
N PHE A 295 -18.39 12.74 5.00
CA PHE A 295 -18.85 13.52 3.85
C PHE A 295 -20.33 13.84 3.93
N PHE A 296 -21.16 12.86 4.32
CA PHE A 296 -22.58 13.11 4.54
C PHE A 296 -22.81 14.15 5.66
N ALA A 297 -22.13 14.03 6.79
CA ALA A 297 -22.21 14.99 7.89
C ALA A 297 -21.85 16.42 7.43
N LEU A 298 -20.80 16.53 6.61
CA LEU A 298 -20.34 17.80 6.05
C LEU A 298 -21.37 18.39 5.08
N GLU A 299 -21.95 17.59 4.18
CA GLU A 299 -22.99 18.02 3.24
C GLU A 299 -24.27 18.48 3.96
N ARG A 300 -24.73 17.72 4.95
CA ARG A 300 -25.94 18.01 5.73
C ARG A 300 -25.95 19.40 6.38
N SER A 301 -24.78 19.98 6.62
CA SER A 301 -24.67 21.35 7.15
C SER A 301 -25.13 22.46 6.23
N PHE A 302 -25.18 22.20 4.93
CA PHE A 302 -25.34 23.20 3.88
C PHE A 302 -26.54 22.90 2.99
N VAL A 303 -27.27 21.82 3.27
CA VAL A 303 -28.42 21.35 2.49
C VAL A 303 -29.65 21.33 3.38
N GLU A 304 -30.76 21.87 2.87
CA GLU A 304 -32.05 21.88 3.57
C GLU A 304 -32.58 20.45 3.79
N PRO A 305 -33.29 20.19 4.90
CA PRO A 305 -33.86 18.87 5.19
C PRO A 305 -34.83 18.40 4.09
N GLY A 306 -34.63 17.18 3.60
CA GLY A 306 -35.47 16.55 2.57
C GLY A 306 -35.57 15.03 2.73
N SER A 307 -36.41 14.40 1.91
CA SER A 307 -36.59 12.94 1.91
C SER A 307 -35.31 12.18 1.57
N GLU A 308 -34.54 12.67 0.59
CA GLU A 308 -33.23 12.15 0.19
C GLU A 308 -32.21 12.25 1.33
N LEU A 309 -32.12 13.42 1.97
CA LEU A 309 -31.24 13.64 3.13
C LEU A 309 -31.59 12.69 4.30
N THR A 310 -32.88 12.39 4.48
CA THR A 310 -33.35 11.44 5.49
C THR A 310 -32.90 10.00 5.18
N GLN A 311 -32.90 9.60 3.90
CA GLN A 311 -32.40 8.30 3.48
C GLN A 311 -30.88 8.20 3.68
N LEU A 312 -30.15 9.24 3.29
CA LEU A 312 -28.70 9.33 3.50
C LEU A 312 -28.34 9.32 4.99
N PHE A 313 -29.16 9.95 5.84
CA PHE A 313 -28.97 9.91 7.29
C PHE A 313 -29.09 8.49 7.86
N ARG A 314 -30.10 7.71 7.43
CA ARG A 314 -30.22 6.29 7.82
C ARG A 314 -29.01 5.49 7.35
N ARG A 315 -28.58 5.72 6.11
CA ARG A 315 -27.39 5.06 5.57
C ARG A 315 -26.12 5.40 6.35
N ALA A 316 -25.95 6.65 6.80
CA ALA A 316 -24.82 7.03 7.65
C ALA A 316 -24.82 6.26 8.98
N ILE A 317 -25.99 6.08 9.60
CA ILE A 317 -26.14 5.29 10.82
C ILE A 317 -25.79 3.82 10.57
N GLU A 318 -26.28 3.24 9.49
CA GLU A 318 -25.93 1.86 9.09
C GLU A 318 -24.42 1.70 8.90
N CYS A 319 -23.75 2.67 8.25
CA CYS A 319 -22.31 2.65 8.08
C CYS A 319 -21.56 2.66 9.42
N LEU A 320 -22.00 3.46 10.39
CA LEU A 320 -21.35 3.54 11.71
C LEU A 320 -21.63 2.28 12.56
N GLN A 321 -22.82 1.70 12.45
CA GLN A 321 -23.12 0.43 13.09
C GLN A 321 -22.23 -0.69 12.55
N LEU A 322 -22.11 -0.78 11.22
CA LEU A 322 -21.24 -1.76 10.58
C LEU A 322 -19.75 -1.52 10.94
N ALA A 323 -19.35 -0.27 11.10
CA ALA A 323 -18.00 0.07 11.57
C ALA A 323 -17.73 -0.47 12.98
N HIS A 324 -18.69 -0.38 13.91
CA HIS A 324 -18.58 -1.00 15.24
C HIS A 324 -18.48 -2.53 15.15
N GLU A 325 -19.33 -3.17 14.35
CA GLU A 325 -19.34 -4.63 14.18
C GLU A 325 -17.97 -5.14 13.68
N ILE A 326 -17.38 -4.48 12.68
CA ILE A 326 -16.05 -4.82 12.18
C ILE A 326 -14.95 -4.51 13.21
N CYS A 327 -15.10 -3.45 14.01
CA CYS A 327 -14.16 -3.17 15.10
C CYS A 327 -14.20 -4.22 16.21
N ASP A 328 -15.38 -4.79 16.49
CA ASP A 328 -15.56 -5.87 17.46
C ASP A 328 -15.03 -7.21 16.93
N GLU A 329 -15.23 -7.49 15.65
CA GLU A 329 -14.76 -8.72 15.01
C GLU A 329 -13.23 -8.73 14.81
N TYR A 330 -12.63 -7.58 14.47
CA TYR A 330 -11.20 -7.45 14.15
C TYR A 330 -10.47 -6.42 15.03
N PRO A 331 -10.45 -6.57 16.36
CA PRO A 331 -9.89 -5.56 17.28
C PRO A 331 -8.40 -5.29 17.05
N GLY A 332 -7.64 -6.29 16.59
CA GLY A 332 -6.21 -6.13 16.29
C GLY A 332 -5.92 -5.28 15.04
N GLN A 333 -6.82 -5.28 14.05
CA GLN A 333 -6.65 -4.52 12.80
C GLN A 333 -7.36 -3.16 12.81
N THR A 334 -8.24 -2.93 13.78
CA THR A 334 -9.07 -1.73 13.94
C THR A 334 -8.79 -0.99 15.24
N ALA A 335 -7.63 -1.26 15.87
CA ALA A 335 -7.23 -0.66 17.13
C ALA A 335 -7.40 0.88 17.09
N GLY A 336 -8.10 1.41 18.10
CA GLY A 336 -8.35 2.84 18.28
C GLY A 336 -9.41 3.44 17.35
N MET A 337 -9.94 2.67 16.38
CA MET A 337 -10.95 3.18 15.44
C MET A 337 -12.33 3.36 16.08
N LYS A 338 -12.66 2.65 17.17
CA LYS A 338 -13.91 2.85 17.91
C LYS A 338 -14.08 4.30 18.38
N ASN A 339 -13.01 4.91 18.88
CA ASN A 339 -13.01 6.32 19.27
C ASN A 339 -13.30 7.24 18.08
N GLU A 340 -12.83 6.88 16.88
CA GLU A 340 -13.16 7.62 15.65
C GLU A 340 -14.63 7.45 15.26
N VAL A 341 -15.21 6.24 15.40
CA VAL A 341 -16.63 5.97 15.13
C VAL A 341 -17.51 6.81 16.05
N GLU A 342 -17.27 6.76 17.37
CA GLU A 342 -17.97 7.59 18.37
C GLU A 342 -17.84 9.09 18.05
N GLY A 343 -16.67 9.50 17.57
CA GLY A 343 -16.44 10.87 17.11
C GLY A 343 -17.38 11.26 15.97
N VAL A 344 -17.50 10.43 14.92
CA VAL A 344 -18.38 10.69 13.78
C VAL A 344 -19.86 10.62 14.18
N GLU A 345 -20.24 9.72 15.08
CA GLU A 345 -21.61 9.70 15.66
C GLU A 345 -21.97 11.02 16.34
N LYS A 346 -21.03 11.57 17.14
CA LYS A 346 -21.21 12.86 17.77
C LYS A 346 -21.34 13.99 16.74
N MET A 347 -20.54 13.95 15.66
CA MET A 347 -20.66 14.92 14.56
C MET A 347 -22.05 14.88 13.90
N LEU A 348 -22.61 13.68 13.69
CA LEU A 348 -23.95 13.51 13.11
C LEU A 348 -25.07 13.99 14.03
N ARG A 349 -24.88 13.88 15.35
CA ARG A 349 -25.86 14.30 16.36
C ARG A 349 -25.84 15.81 16.59
N ASP A 350 -24.66 16.36 16.86
CA ASP A 350 -24.52 17.71 17.39
C ASP A 350 -24.43 18.78 16.29
N SER A 351 -24.28 18.37 15.02
CA SER A 351 -24.01 19.27 13.88
C SER A 351 -22.81 20.21 14.12
N THR A 352 -21.89 19.80 15.00
CA THR A 352 -20.64 20.51 15.31
C THR A 352 -19.47 19.77 14.70
N PHE A 353 -18.64 20.49 13.94
CA PHE A 353 -17.54 19.93 13.17
C PHE A 353 -16.23 20.23 13.85
N TYR A 354 -15.52 19.18 14.24
CA TYR A 354 -14.13 19.28 14.64
C TYR A 354 -13.26 18.55 13.63
N MET A 355 -12.03 18.99 13.49
CA MET A 355 -11.02 18.26 12.73
C MET A 355 -10.87 16.88 13.37
N PRO A 356 -10.98 15.77 12.60
CA PRO A 356 -10.78 14.43 13.14
C PRO A 356 -9.47 14.37 13.94
N VAL A 357 -9.51 13.76 15.13
CA VAL A 357 -8.28 13.47 15.87
C VAL A 357 -7.69 12.23 15.23
N SER A 358 -6.45 12.33 14.78
CA SER A 358 -5.78 11.15 14.29
C SER A 358 -5.64 10.16 15.43
N ASN A 359 -5.99 8.91 15.17
CA ASN A 359 -5.81 7.82 16.10
C ASN A 359 -4.33 7.73 16.51
N GLU A 360 -4.03 8.00 17.78
CA GLU A 360 -2.68 7.98 18.35
C GLU A 360 -2.01 6.62 18.15
N GLU A 361 -2.78 5.53 18.16
CA GLU A 361 -2.26 4.19 17.91
C GLU A 361 -1.82 4.02 16.46
N LYS A 362 -2.58 4.55 15.48
CA LYS A 362 -2.14 4.57 14.07
C LYS A 362 -0.88 5.43 13.89
N ALA A 363 -0.81 6.58 14.56
CA ALA A 363 0.37 7.44 14.53
C ALA A 363 1.60 6.73 15.11
N ALA A 364 1.43 5.98 16.21
CA ALA A 364 2.48 5.17 16.81
C ALA A 364 2.93 4.02 15.89
N VAL A 365 1.99 3.36 15.19
CA VAL A 365 2.31 2.33 14.19
C VAL A 365 3.17 2.93 13.06
N TYR A 366 2.79 4.09 12.51
CA TYR A 366 3.58 4.72 11.45
C TYR A 366 4.93 5.23 11.94
N ALA A 367 5.04 5.69 13.19
CA ALA A 367 6.29 6.09 13.80
C ALA A 367 7.23 4.89 14.03
N ALA A 368 6.70 3.76 14.49
CA ALA A 368 7.44 2.51 14.64
C ALA A 368 7.93 1.99 13.27
N MET A 369 7.07 2.00 12.26
CA MET A 369 7.49 1.71 10.88
C MET A 369 8.61 2.66 10.44
N ALA A 370 8.48 3.97 10.67
CA ALA A 370 9.50 4.96 10.30
C ALA A 370 10.87 4.68 10.91
N HIS A 371 10.88 4.15 12.14
CA HIS A 371 12.09 3.75 12.85
C HIS A 371 12.68 2.46 12.26
N ASP A 372 11.86 1.43 12.09
CA ASP A 372 12.31 0.11 11.63
C ASP A 372 12.90 0.13 10.21
N PHE A 373 12.27 0.88 9.29
CA PHE A 373 12.75 1.01 7.91
C PHE A 373 14.01 1.89 7.78
N ARG A 374 14.50 2.50 8.89
CA ARG A 374 15.78 3.26 8.96
C ARG A 374 16.94 2.43 9.51
N GLY A 375 16.78 1.10 9.63
CA GLY A 375 17.87 0.16 9.86
C GLY A 375 18.08 -0.27 11.32
N THR A 376 17.09 -0.05 12.20
CA THR A 376 17.07 -0.59 13.57
C THR A 376 16.17 -1.81 13.73
N GLY A 377 15.26 -2.03 12.78
CA GLY A 377 14.40 -3.21 12.73
C GLY A 377 15.05 -4.35 11.95
N HIS A 378 14.74 -5.58 12.34
CA HIS A 378 15.18 -6.77 11.64
C HIS A 378 14.13 -7.25 10.64
N TRP A 379 14.56 -7.72 9.48
CA TRP A 379 13.67 -8.11 8.39
C TRP A 379 13.23 -9.56 8.51
N TYR A 380 11.94 -9.79 8.26
CA TYR A 380 11.29 -11.10 8.26
C TYR A 380 10.36 -11.26 7.06
N TYR A 381 10.04 -12.51 6.74
CA TYR A 381 9.00 -12.87 5.78
C TYR A 381 7.86 -13.60 6.48
N CYS A 382 6.63 -13.25 6.13
CA CYS A 382 5.48 -14.07 6.49
C CYS A 382 5.48 -15.38 5.68
N GLU A 383 4.53 -16.27 5.95
CA GLU A 383 4.40 -17.55 5.27
C GLU A 383 4.23 -17.42 3.75
N ASN A 384 3.60 -16.33 3.31
CA ASN A 384 3.39 -15.97 1.90
C ASN A 384 4.56 -15.15 1.32
N GLY A 385 5.64 -14.95 2.08
CA GLY A 385 6.86 -14.29 1.61
C GLY A 385 6.82 -12.76 1.57
N HIS A 386 5.79 -12.12 2.15
CA HIS A 386 5.75 -10.66 2.26
C HIS A 386 6.77 -10.15 3.29
N PRO A 387 7.63 -9.19 2.94
CA PRO A 387 8.60 -8.62 3.86
C PRO A 387 7.91 -7.74 4.90
N PHE A 388 8.34 -7.89 6.15
CA PHE A 388 7.97 -7.03 7.26
C PHE A 388 9.16 -6.87 8.22
N THR A 389 9.10 -5.90 9.13
CA THR A 389 10.15 -5.64 10.11
C THR A 389 9.69 -6.01 11.52
N ILE A 390 10.63 -6.40 12.38
CA ILE A 390 10.45 -6.55 13.82
C ILE A 390 11.42 -5.56 14.50
N GLY A 391 10.88 -4.61 15.25
CA GLY A 391 11.63 -3.53 15.90
C GLY A 391 12.34 -3.92 17.21
N GLU A 392 12.84 -2.90 17.91
CA GLU A 392 13.46 -2.80 19.27
C GLU A 392 14.46 -3.88 19.72
N CYS A 393 14.11 -5.15 19.71
CA CYS A 393 15.00 -6.26 20.06
C CYS A 393 15.39 -7.13 18.86
N GLY A 394 14.79 -6.89 17.69
CA GLY A 394 15.08 -7.61 16.47
C GLY A 394 14.57 -9.04 16.40
N MET A 395 13.92 -9.50 17.47
CA MET A 395 13.46 -10.87 17.60
C MET A 395 11.97 -10.91 17.98
N PRO A 396 11.21 -11.91 17.52
CA PRO A 396 9.78 -11.94 17.73
C PRO A 396 9.40 -12.18 19.19
N MET A 397 8.74 -11.20 19.82
CA MET A 397 8.25 -11.29 21.20
C MET A 397 6.74 -11.35 21.30
N GLU A 398 6.04 -10.86 20.28
CA GLU A 398 4.59 -10.88 20.17
C GLU A 398 4.14 -11.41 18.82
N THR A 399 2.94 -11.99 18.79
CA THR A 399 2.29 -12.46 17.56
C THR A 399 1.40 -11.36 17.00
N SER A 400 1.43 -11.16 15.69
CA SER A 400 0.62 -10.17 14.96
C SER A 400 0.13 -10.75 13.63
N GLN A 401 -0.38 -9.91 12.72
CA GLN A 401 -0.82 -10.31 11.38
C GLN A 401 -0.02 -9.60 10.29
N CYS A 402 0.25 -10.31 9.19
CA CYS A 402 0.96 -9.78 8.04
C CYS A 402 0.14 -8.61 7.46
N PRO A 403 0.73 -7.41 7.31
CA PRO A 403 -0.01 -6.25 6.83
C PRO A 403 -0.51 -6.42 5.39
N GLN A 404 0.09 -7.33 4.61
CA GLN A 404 -0.22 -7.52 3.19
C GLN A 404 -1.25 -8.63 2.94
N CYS A 405 -1.22 -9.74 3.69
CA CYS A 405 -2.09 -10.90 3.44
C CYS A 405 -2.82 -11.43 4.68
N GLY A 406 -2.67 -10.81 5.86
CA GLY A 406 -3.36 -11.21 7.08
C GLY A 406 -2.85 -12.49 7.76
N SER A 407 -1.93 -13.23 7.13
CA SER A 407 -1.34 -14.43 7.71
C SER A 407 -0.65 -14.12 9.05
N PRO A 408 -0.64 -15.06 10.01
CA PRO A 408 -0.02 -14.82 11.31
C PRO A 408 1.49 -14.53 11.13
N VAL A 409 1.99 -13.53 11.86
CA VAL A 409 3.40 -13.15 11.93
C VAL A 409 3.88 -12.97 13.37
N GLY A 410 5.18 -12.73 13.56
CA GLY A 410 5.78 -12.52 14.87
C GLY A 410 6.12 -13.84 15.57
N GLY A 411 5.96 -13.88 16.90
CA GLY A 411 6.39 -15.01 17.71
C GLY A 411 6.34 -14.74 19.21
N ARG A 412 6.94 -15.61 20.01
CA ARG A 412 7.00 -15.47 21.48
C ARG A 412 8.37 -15.89 21.98
N ASN A 413 8.83 -15.30 23.08
CA ASN A 413 10.10 -15.66 23.72
C ASN A 413 11.29 -15.64 22.73
N HIS A 414 11.34 -14.62 21.87
CA HIS A 414 12.34 -14.46 20.80
C HIS A 414 12.34 -15.56 19.73
N GLN A 415 11.29 -16.39 19.68
CA GLN A 415 11.11 -17.43 18.69
C GLN A 415 9.97 -17.07 17.75
N ALA A 416 10.29 -17.00 16.46
CA ALA A 416 9.30 -16.85 15.41
C ALA A 416 8.33 -18.05 15.43
N ILE A 417 7.06 -17.80 15.13
CA ILE A 417 6.16 -18.89 14.78
C ILE A 417 6.71 -19.62 13.54
N SER A 418 6.40 -20.91 13.39
CA SER A 418 7.00 -21.78 12.37
C SER A 418 6.82 -21.28 10.93
N SER A 419 5.82 -20.46 10.68
CA SER A 419 5.49 -19.90 9.36
C SER A 419 6.24 -18.60 9.03
N VAL A 420 7.00 -18.03 9.98
CA VAL A 420 7.78 -16.81 9.82
C VAL A 420 9.27 -17.13 9.73
N ARG A 421 9.96 -16.50 8.77
CA ARG A 421 11.40 -16.71 8.55
C ARG A 421 12.18 -15.39 8.56
N PRO A 422 13.42 -15.34 9.08
CA PRO A 422 14.30 -14.17 8.94
C PRO A 422 14.61 -13.89 7.46
N ALA A 423 14.57 -12.62 7.07
CA ALA A 423 14.87 -12.16 5.72
C ALA A 423 16.33 -11.65 5.63
N THR A 424 17.27 -12.59 5.79
CA THR A 424 18.73 -12.31 5.75
C THR A 424 19.20 -11.62 4.47
N ASP A 425 18.48 -11.82 3.37
CA ASP A 425 18.72 -11.15 2.09
C ASP A 425 18.37 -9.67 2.14
N LEU A 426 17.29 -9.28 2.83
CA LEU A 426 16.95 -7.88 3.07
C LEU A 426 17.84 -7.24 4.11
N GLU A 427 18.28 -8.00 5.12
CA GLU A 427 19.30 -7.53 6.07
C GLU A 427 20.61 -7.16 5.36
N LEU A 428 21.09 -7.99 4.43
CA LEU A 428 22.31 -7.67 3.67
C LEU A 428 22.13 -6.48 2.72
N GLN A 429 20.92 -6.29 2.18
CA GLN A 429 20.63 -5.22 1.22
C GLN A 429 20.28 -3.87 1.89
N PHE A 430 19.66 -3.90 3.06
CA PHE A 430 19.07 -2.74 3.74
C PHE A 430 19.47 -2.60 5.21
N GLY A 431 19.88 -3.69 5.87
CA GLY A 431 20.36 -3.74 7.25
C GLY A 431 21.74 -3.09 7.36
N GLY A 432 21.75 -1.80 7.69
CA GLY A 432 22.96 -0.99 7.80
C GLY A 432 22.95 0.26 6.93
N VAL A 433 21.93 0.45 6.08
CA VAL A 433 21.74 1.73 5.40
C VAL A 433 21.15 2.72 6.40
N ARG A 434 22.03 3.44 7.12
CA ARG A 434 21.65 4.72 7.73
C ARG A 434 21.35 5.68 6.58
N ILE A 435 20.07 6.00 6.37
CA ILE A 435 19.65 7.12 5.51
C ILE A 435 19.41 8.34 6.38
#